data_AF-A0A7X6XI93-F1
#
_entry.id   AF-A0A7X6XI93-F1
#
_cell.length_a   1.000
_cell.length_b   1.000
_cell.length_c   1.000
_cell.angle_alpha   90.00
_cell.angle_beta   90.00
_cell.angle_gamma   90.00
#
_symmetry.space_group_name_H-M   'P 1'
#
loop_
_entity.id
_entity.type
_entity.pdbx_description
1 polymer ?
#
loop_
_entity_poly.entity_id
_entity_poly.type
_entity_poly.pdbx_seq_one_letter_code
_entity_poly.pdbx_strand_id
1 'polypeptide(L)'
;MNNIYKIMACLLVMLTMVAVTSCDDSDSWEPGPQPAANNPGVYFDQKTPGVIEVEANQQGVLLKDYFNIKLGRDEMKATSALQVPITIHYAESNLTVSKTVDFEAGEATALLKINIGEFEFSKQYALSIE
;
A
#
# COMPACT_ATOMS: atom_id res chain seq x y z
N MET A 1 12.45 -43.24 -49.46
CA MET A 1 12.98 -42.37 -48.38
C MET A 1 12.36 -40.96 -48.42
N ASN A 2 12.36 -40.21 -49.53
CA ASN A 2 11.83 -38.84 -49.61
C ASN A 2 10.37 -38.57 -49.20
N ASN A 3 9.48 -39.58 -49.22
CA ASN A 3 8.06 -39.37 -48.90
C ASN A 3 7.73 -39.51 -47.41
N ILE A 4 8.56 -40.22 -46.63
CA ILE A 4 8.36 -40.39 -45.18
C ILE A 4 8.79 -39.13 -44.43
N TYR A 5 9.88 -38.47 -44.86
CA TYR A 5 10.32 -37.20 -44.27
C TYR A 5 9.33 -36.06 -44.56
N LYS A 6 8.64 -36.09 -45.70
CA LYS A 6 7.57 -35.13 -46.02
C LYS A 6 6.34 -35.34 -45.14
N ILE A 7 5.98 -36.59 -44.87
CA ILE A 7 4.86 -36.93 -43.97
C ILE A 7 5.22 -36.57 -42.51
N MET A 8 6.44 -36.89 -42.05
CA MET A 8 6.92 -36.48 -40.71
C MET A 8 7.02 -34.96 -40.56
N ALA A 9 7.49 -34.25 -41.60
CA ALA A 9 7.56 -32.79 -41.58
C ALA A 9 6.15 -32.15 -41.52
N CYS A 10 5.18 -32.68 -42.27
CA CYS A 10 3.79 -32.23 -42.19
C CYS A 10 3.16 -32.48 -40.80
N LEU A 11 3.44 -33.63 -40.18
CA LEU A 11 2.90 -33.97 -38.86
C LEU A 11 3.51 -33.12 -37.74
N LEU A 12 4.80 -32.79 -37.84
CA LEU A 12 5.49 -31.90 -36.88
C LEU A 12 5.01 -30.44 -37.00
N VAL A 13 4.70 -29.96 -38.20
CA VAL A 13 4.15 -28.62 -38.45
C VAL A 13 2.69 -28.49 -37.99
N MET A 14 1.89 -29.56 -38.06
CA MET A 14 0.53 -29.54 -37.49
C MET A 14 0.54 -29.56 -35.95
N LEU A 15 1.52 -30.24 -35.32
CA LEU A 15 1.59 -30.32 -33.85
C LEU A 15 2.00 -29.00 -33.20
N THR A 16 2.71 -28.11 -33.91
CA THR A 16 3.14 -26.80 -33.38
C THR A 16 2.07 -25.71 -33.48
N MET A 17 0.97 -25.93 -34.22
CA MET A 17 -0.13 -24.95 -34.33
C MET A 17 -1.11 -24.99 -33.14
N VAL A 18 -1.05 -26.02 -32.28
CA VAL A 18 -2.01 -26.20 -31.17
C VAL A 18 -1.52 -25.58 -29.84
N ALA A 19 -0.38 -24.90 -29.83
CA ALA A 19 0.27 -24.43 -28.60
C ALA A 19 -0.01 -22.96 -28.19
N VAL A 20 -0.92 -22.23 -28.87
CA VAL A 20 -1.13 -20.78 -28.62
C VAL A 20 -2.53 -20.36 -28.18
N THR A 21 -3.43 -21.29 -27.81
CA THR A 21 -4.79 -20.91 -27.36
C THR A 21 -5.16 -21.41 -25.96
N SER A 22 -4.19 -21.67 -25.08
CA SER A 22 -4.48 -21.91 -23.65
C SER A 22 -4.34 -20.66 -22.77
N CYS A 23 -4.28 -19.46 -23.35
CA CYS A 23 -4.76 -18.28 -22.64
C CYS A 23 -6.26 -18.25 -22.88
N ASP A 24 -6.99 -18.76 -21.90
CA ASP A 24 -8.42 -18.51 -21.82
C ASP A 24 -8.58 -17.00 -21.64
N ASP A 25 -8.94 -16.28 -22.72
CA ASP A 25 -9.29 -14.85 -22.69
C ASP A 25 -10.59 -14.60 -21.88
N SER A 26 -11.00 -15.54 -21.03
CA SER A 26 -12.19 -15.46 -20.18
C SER A 26 -11.98 -14.63 -18.92
N ASP A 27 -10.85 -13.92 -18.80
CA ASP A 27 -10.69 -12.83 -17.83
C ASP A 27 -11.60 -11.65 -18.26
N SER A 28 -12.90 -11.83 -18.03
CA SER A 28 -13.93 -10.79 -18.04
C SER A 28 -13.75 -9.90 -16.81
N TRP A 29 -12.53 -9.45 -16.57
CA TRP A 29 -12.22 -8.52 -15.51
C TRP A 29 -12.72 -7.14 -15.92
N GLU A 30 -13.80 -6.71 -15.30
CA GLU A 30 -14.25 -5.34 -15.41
C GLU A 30 -13.46 -4.49 -14.41
N PRO A 31 -12.81 -3.40 -14.86
CA PRO A 31 -12.18 -2.48 -13.95
C PRO A 31 -13.21 -1.94 -12.95
N GLY A 32 -12.77 -1.83 -11.70
CA GLY A 32 -13.59 -1.23 -10.65
C GLY A 32 -14.05 0.19 -11.02
N PRO A 33 -15.09 0.69 -10.33
CA PRO A 33 -15.61 2.02 -10.57
C PRO A 33 -14.49 3.06 -10.46
N GLN A 34 -14.45 3.98 -11.41
CA GLN A 34 -13.50 5.09 -11.36
C GLN A 34 -13.78 5.94 -10.11
N PRO A 35 -12.74 6.35 -9.37
CA PRO A 35 -12.91 7.28 -8.26
C PRO A 35 -13.63 8.55 -8.73
N ALA A 36 -14.50 9.10 -7.88
CA ALA A 36 -15.14 10.38 -8.17
C ALA A 36 -14.08 11.48 -8.44
N ALA A 37 -14.39 12.43 -9.32
CA ALA A 37 -13.43 13.47 -9.72
C ALA A 37 -12.90 14.28 -8.51
N ASN A 38 -13.76 14.50 -7.51
CA ASN A 38 -13.45 15.18 -6.26
C ASN A 38 -12.81 14.29 -5.18
N ASN A 39 -12.52 13.02 -5.47
CA ASN A 39 -11.77 12.18 -4.54
C ASN A 39 -10.34 12.75 -4.39
N PRO A 40 -9.91 13.10 -3.16
CA PRO A 40 -8.59 13.69 -2.95
C PRO A 40 -7.43 12.72 -3.19
N GLY A 41 -7.71 11.42 -3.33
CA GLY A 41 -6.72 10.39 -3.67
C GLY A 41 -5.70 10.18 -2.55
N VAL A 42 -6.14 10.22 -1.30
CA VAL A 42 -5.24 10.08 -0.14
C VAL A 42 -4.91 8.61 0.09
N TYR A 43 -3.64 8.32 0.38
CA TYR A 43 -3.13 6.97 0.61
C TYR A 43 -2.03 6.96 1.67
N PHE A 44 -1.84 5.81 2.35
CA PHE A 44 -0.65 5.56 3.15
C PHE A 44 0.56 5.31 2.25
N ASP A 45 1.72 5.91 2.56
CA ASP A 45 2.94 5.71 1.79
C ASP A 45 3.29 4.22 1.76
N GLN A 46 3.49 3.65 0.56
CA GLN A 46 3.77 2.23 0.35
C GLN A 46 5.07 1.77 1.04
N LYS A 47 5.95 2.70 1.41
CA LYS A 47 7.19 2.42 2.14
C LYS A 47 6.98 2.37 3.65
N THR A 48 5.77 2.63 4.14
CA THR A 48 5.45 2.49 5.57
C THR A 48 5.55 1.02 5.95
N PRO A 49 6.46 0.63 6.85
CA PRO A 49 6.60 -0.76 7.25
C PRO A 49 5.42 -1.19 8.14
N GLY A 50 5.08 -2.47 8.11
CA GLY A 50 4.06 -3.05 9.01
C GLY A 50 4.48 -3.10 10.48
N VAL A 51 5.78 -2.94 10.75
CA VAL A 51 6.35 -2.81 12.10
C VAL A 51 7.26 -1.60 12.11
N ILE A 52 7.04 -0.70 13.08
CA ILE A 52 7.85 0.50 13.27
C ILE A 52 8.66 0.29 14.54
N GLU A 53 9.98 0.22 14.39
CA GLU A 53 10.91 0.14 15.52
C GLU A 53 11.12 1.53 16.11
N VAL A 54 11.11 1.62 17.43
CA VAL A 54 11.33 2.86 18.17
C VAL A 54 12.58 2.72 19.03
N GLU A 55 13.41 3.75 19.02
CA GLU A 55 14.70 3.72 19.70
C GLU A 55 14.57 4.20 21.14
N ALA A 56 15.32 3.56 22.03
CA ALA A 56 15.49 4.00 23.41
C ALA A 56 16.98 4.04 23.77
N ASN A 57 17.33 4.89 24.73
CA ASN A 57 18.69 4.98 25.25
C ASN A 57 19.03 3.82 26.19
N GLN A 58 20.28 3.78 26.66
CA GLN A 58 20.79 2.74 27.56
C GLN A 58 20.10 2.72 28.94
N GLN A 59 19.48 3.84 29.34
CA GLN A 59 18.72 3.98 30.58
C GLN A 59 17.26 3.54 30.43
N GLY A 60 16.88 3.13 29.24
CA GLY A 60 15.55 2.62 28.96
C GLY A 60 14.51 3.72 28.70
N VAL A 61 14.92 4.88 28.18
CA VAL A 61 14.01 5.99 27.85
C VAL A 61 13.93 6.13 26.34
N LEU A 62 12.71 6.21 25.79
CA LEU A 62 12.49 6.47 24.37
C LEU A 62 13.21 7.75 23.93
N LEU A 63 13.90 7.69 22.80
CA LEU A 63 14.50 8.88 22.18
C LEU A 63 13.43 9.82 21.62
N LYS A 64 12.29 9.26 21.22
CA LYS A 64 11.08 9.98 20.81
C LYS A 64 9.86 9.28 21.37
N ASP A 65 8.97 10.05 21.97
CA ASP A 65 7.66 9.62 22.47
C ASP A 65 6.60 9.58 21.36
N TYR A 66 7.01 9.51 20.09
CA TYR A 66 6.13 9.42 18.95
C TYR A 66 6.83 8.82 17.73
N PHE A 67 6.03 8.32 16.80
CA PHE A 67 6.44 8.04 15.43
C PHE A 67 5.45 8.65 14.45
N ASN A 68 5.85 8.76 13.19
CA ASN A 68 5.02 9.33 12.13
C ASN A 68 4.74 8.27 11.05
N ILE A 69 3.49 8.21 10.62
CA ILE A 69 3.07 7.50 9.41
C ILE A 69 2.90 8.56 8.31
N LYS A 70 3.51 8.32 7.15
CA LYS A 70 3.43 9.26 6.03
C LYS A 70 2.23 8.94 5.16
N LEU A 71 1.45 9.97 4.84
CA LEU A 71 0.35 9.90 3.88
C LEU A 71 0.73 10.72 2.63
N GLY A 72 0.22 10.30 1.48
CA GLY A 72 0.30 11.00 0.21
C GLY A 72 -1.08 11.34 -0.33
N ARG A 73 -1.14 12.28 -1.26
CA ARG A 73 -2.31 12.57 -2.11
C ARG A 73 -1.86 12.90 -3.52
N ASP A 74 -2.81 12.91 -4.45
CA ASP A 74 -2.54 13.31 -5.85
C ASP A 74 -1.98 14.74 -5.92
N GLU A 75 -0.76 14.88 -6.45
CA GLU A 75 -0.07 16.17 -6.60
C GLU A 75 -0.89 17.17 -7.42
N MET A 76 -1.62 16.69 -8.44
CA MET A 76 -2.46 17.53 -9.29
C MET A 76 -3.66 18.11 -8.53
N LYS A 77 -4.00 17.52 -7.38
CA LYS A 77 -5.10 17.95 -6.49
C LYS A 77 -4.59 18.65 -5.23
N ALA A 78 -3.29 18.88 -5.10
CA ALA A 78 -2.69 19.49 -3.92
C ALA A 78 -2.90 21.01 -3.79
N THR A 79 -3.60 21.66 -4.72
CA THR A 79 -3.74 23.13 -4.78
C THR A 79 -4.45 23.77 -3.59
N SER A 80 -5.20 22.99 -2.82
CA SER A 80 -5.93 23.45 -1.63
C SER A 80 -5.58 22.63 -0.39
N ALA A 81 -5.74 23.23 0.78
CA ALA A 81 -5.59 22.53 2.04
C ALA A 81 -6.68 21.46 2.18
N LEU A 82 -6.36 20.33 2.81
CA LEU A 82 -7.27 19.21 3.00
C LEU A 82 -7.03 18.60 4.38
N GLN A 83 -8.10 18.50 5.17
CA GLN A 83 -8.09 17.71 6.39
C GLN A 83 -8.69 16.34 6.10
N VAL A 84 -7.92 15.30 6.40
CA VAL A 84 -8.32 13.90 6.18
C VAL A 84 -8.65 13.28 7.52
N PRO A 85 -9.88 12.78 7.74
CA PRO A 85 -10.20 12.02 8.94
C PRO A 85 -9.49 10.66 8.93
N ILE A 86 -9.05 10.22 10.10
CA ILE A 86 -8.46 8.90 10.33
C ILE A 86 -9.44 8.08 11.15
N THR A 87 -9.81 6.91 10.63
CA THR A 87 -10.59 5.91 11.33
C THR A 87 -9.64 5.03 12.14
N ILE A 88 -9.88 4.94 13.45
CA ILE A 88 -9.09 4.08 14.34
C ILE A 88 -9.91 2.82 14.58
N HIS A 89 -9.50 1.70 13.99
CA HIS A 89 -10.15 0.40 14.24
C HIS A 89 -9.67 -0.19 15.57
N TYR A 90 -8.38 -0.06 15.84
CA TYR A 90 -7.77 -0.56 17.07
C TYR A 90 -6.48 0.21 17.37
N ALA A 91 -6.28 0.55 18.63
CA ALA A 91 -5.01 1.06 19.14
C ALA A 91 -4.86 0.57 20.59
N GLU A 92 -3.68 0.05 20.94
CA GLU A 92 -3.35 -0.22 22.33
C GLU A 92 -3.45 1.05 23.18
N SER A 93 -3.76 0.90 24.47
CA SER A 93 -4.07 2.03 25.37
C SER A 93 -2.91 3.02 25.56
N ASN A 94 -1.68 2.57 25.29
CA ASN A 94 -0.49 3.41 25.33
C ASN A 94 -0.22 4.15 24.02
N LEU A 95 -1.01 3.95 22.97
CA LEU A 95 -0.88 4.67 21.70
C LEU A 95 -2.00 5.71 21.58
N THR A 96 -1.62 6.96 21.31
CA THR A 96 -2.57 8.04 21.03
C THR A 96 -2.43 8.50 19.59
N VAL A 97 -3.46 8.27 18.80
CA VAL A 97 -3.51 8.56 17.36
C VAL A 97 -4.34 9.82 17.11
N SER A 98 -3.83 10.75 16.33
CA SER A 98 -4.62 11.90 15.85
C SER A 98 -5.76 11.43 14.94
N LYS A 99 -6.96 11.96 15.16
CA LYS A 99 -8.16 11.63 14.36
C LYS A 99 -8.18 12.30 12.98
N THR A 100 -7.23 13.19 12.72
CA THR A 100 -7.11 13.92 11.47
C THR A 100 -5.66 14.05 11.06
N VAL A 101 -5.44 14.19 9.76
CA VAL A 101 -4.17 14.58 9.14
C VAL A 101 -4.43 15.78 8.27
N ASP A 102 -3.63 16.83 8.46
CA ASP A 102 -3.75 18.06 7.70
C ASP A 102 -2.71 18.08 6.56
N PHE A 103 -3.20 18.26 5.34
CA PHE A 103 -2.41 18.61 4.17
C PHE A 103 -2.55 20.11 3.93
N GLU A 104 -1.42 20.82 3.97
CA GLU A 104 -1.39 22.23 3.62
C GLU A 104 -1.60 22.44 2.12
N ALA A 105 -2.02 23.66 1.74
CA ALA A 105 -2.15 24.01 0.33
C ALA A 105 -0.79 23.94 -0.38
N GLY A 106 -0.72 23.19 -1.47
CA GLY A 106 0.50 22.90 -2.23
C GLY A 106 1.18 21.59 -1.82
N GLU A 107 0.87 21.02 -0.65
CA GLU A 107 1.57 19.83 -0.15
C GLU A 107 0.91 18.54 -0.62
N ALA A 108 1.69 17.62 -1.21
CA ALA A 108 1.21 16.30 -1.62
C ALA A 108 1.43 15.24 -0.54
N THR A 109 2.10 15.58 0.56
CA THR A 109 2.40 14.65 1.66
C THR A 109 2.10 15.27 3.01
N ALA A 110 1.71 14.43 3.97
CA ALA A 110 1.48 14.83 5.35
C ALA A 110 1.93 13.72 6.30
N LEU A 111 2.09 14.05 7.59
CA LEU A 111 2.54 13.13 8.61
C LEU A 111 1.45 12.95 9.67
N LEU A 112 0.92 11.73 9.78
CA LEU A 112 0.11 11.31 10.91
C LEU A 112 1.03 11.02 12.09
N LYS A 113 0.89 11.78 13.17
CA LYS A 113 1.62 11.57 14.42
C LYS A 113 0.89 10.57 15.31
N ILE A 114 1.63 9.56 15.79
CA ILE A 114 1.17 8.60 16.80
C ILE A 114 2.07 8.79 18.02
N ASN A 115 1.47 9.22 19.13
CA ASN A 115 2.20 9.38 20.38
C ASN A 115 2.22 8.05 21.15
N ILE A 116 3.34 7.80 21.82
CA ILE A 116 3.61 6.63 22.65
C ILE A 116 3.61 7.12 24.10
N GLY A 117 2.70 6.60 24.90
CA GLY A 117 2.65 6.81 26.34
C GLY A 117 3.61 5.86 27.06
N GLU A 118 3.13 5.19 28.10
CA GLU A 118 3.91 4.19 28.81
C GLU A 118 4.34 3.05 27.87
N PHE A 119 5.61 2.66 27.93
CA PHE A 119 6.15 1.61 27.09
C PHE A 119 6.98 0.61 27.90
N GLU A 120 7.07 -0.61 27.39
CA GLU A 120 7.86 -1.70 27.94
C GLU A 120 8.89 -2.16 26.90
N PHE A 121 10.10 -2.47 27.36
CA PHE A 121 11.14 -3.00 26.48
C PHE A 121 10.74 -4.32 25.85
N SER A 122 11.05 -4.45 24.56
CA SER A 122 10.79 -5.66 23.78
C SER A 122 9.31 -6.04 23.67
N LYS A 123 8.39 -5.12 23.99
CA LYS A 123 6.96 -5.30 23.79
C LYS A 123 6.53 -4.66 22.47
N GLN A 124 5.74 -5.40 21.70
CA GLN A 124 5.08 -4.89 20.50
C GLN A 124 3.70 -4.37 20.86
N TYR A 125 3.33 -3.21 20.31
CA TYR A 125 2.02 -2.61 20.44
C TYR A 125 1.30 -2.64 19.09
N ALA A 126 0.05 -3.07 19.07
CA ALA A 126 -0.74 -3.18 17.86
C ALA A 126 -1.55 -1.91 17.59
N LEU A 127 -1.64 -1.57 16.30
CA LEU A 127 -2.35 -0.41 15.76
C LEU A 127 -3.00 -0.80 14.43
N SER A 128 -4.26 -0.39 14.22
CA SER A 128 -4.99 -0.55 12.98
C SER A 128 -5.81 0.71 12.71
N ILE A 129 -5.52 1.35 11.58
CA ILE A 129 -6.10 2.63 11.15
C ILE A 129 -6.43 2.58 9.66
N GLU A 130 -7.39 3.42 9.24
CA GLU A 130 -7.80 3.66 7.86
C GLU A 130 -7.92 5.17 7.59
#